data_AF-A0ABD3QPX1-F1
#
_entry.id   AF-A0ABD3QPX1-F1
#
_cell.length_a   1.000
_cell.length_b   1.000
_cell.length_c   1.000
_cell.angle_alpha   90.00
_cell.angle_beta   90.00
_cell.angle_gamma   90.00
#
_symmetry.space_group_name_H-M   'P 1'
#
loop_
_entity.id
_entity.type
_entity.pdbx_description
1 polymer ?
#
loop_
_entity_poly.entity_id
_entity_poly.type
_entity_poly.pdbx_seq_one_letter_code
_entity_poly.pdbx_strand_id
1 'polypeptide(L)'
;MTVKSCHRRRFRNSSGDMDDDEDYGSSIDGWSRRTRLVYFNYAVLALVFLIASNMRYHVHLRRLMLLKDMNSLGSNSRRDTHKEEVNVGSNVSTIHQHRKQQHQLNTLVGTSEAPLFYHISPGSTGSRTLYHAACSSGFPSVHHKSFCISRARGIDGVPDDVVRGVRSHFEVLRLYSMAFECCKLWSKGKIIRTVDGDKDGAVLSVEDGEADSDNESSKNTAEWRQRRWHLCNTPVHEWSNEIQSHLSSVIQSGVVGLFDTPYPYLSTQVLQLANEWRTTPTIVAMTKRNPKDWTTSRLKNHGLLLCREEHSYERMGSSEFDMIGCYKRASLRNNASKSLDDLHPQYNATSSAADLKFWDVFWYRSHHLKDVDPLLQKSMEFQMMHHQELYLPVTQFAPDMFGVHSTKTNGIKLSTSTISEKDVAIDIKKHILGRRSDSSNDDVIDKLRPIWRDSYSEQLTCRGRVEWIMENDTMEEYYHIPKTCDDVLPFTGKRKVKPLINRKFTRFL
;
A
#
# COMPACT_ATOMS: atom_id res chain seq x y z
N MET A 1 34.94 -9.26 -43.69
CA MET A 1 34.64 -8.23 -44.72
C MET A 1 34.48 -6.88 -44.04
N THR A 2 35.47 -6.03 -44.30
CA THR A 2 35.50 -4.56 -44.39
C THR A 2 34.48 -3.65 -43.69
N VAL A 3 35.08 -2.67 -43.01
CA VAL A 3 34.62 -1.43 -42.34
C VAL A 3 34.01 -0.39 -43.29
N LYS A 4 33.11 0.47 -42.78
CA LYS A 4 32.90 1.93 -43.06
C LYS A 4 31.79 2.43 -42.10
N SER A 5 31.99 3.25 -41.07
CA SER A 5 32.49 4.64 -40.94
C SER A 5 31.78 5.67 -41.84
N CYS A 6 31.04 6.60 -41.24
CA CYS A 6 30.72 7.90 -41.83
C CYS A 6 30.42 8.99 -40.76
N HIS A 7 30.55 10.24 -41.19
CA HIS A 7 31.16 11.37 -40.49
C HIS A 7 30.26 12.32 -39.65
N ARG A 8 30.91 12.84 -38.61
CA ARG A 8 30.88 14.19 -37.97
C ARG A 8 30.51 15.36 -38.91
N ARG A 9 29.64 16.29 -38.46
CA ARG A 9 29.60 17.70 -38.92
C ARG A 9 29.54 18.68 -37.73
N ARG A 10 30.46 19.66 -37.76
CA ARG A 10 30.52 20.87 -36.93
C ARG A 10 29.57 21.93 -37.49
N PHE A 11 28.92 22.70 -36.62
CA PHE A 11 28.38 24.01 -36.96
C PHE A 11 29.31 25.12 -36.43
N ARG A 12 29.50 26.14 -37.26
CA ARG A 12 30.39 27.31 -37.09
C ARG A 12 29.51 28.56 -37.16
N ASN A 13 29.86 29.54 -36.33
CA ASN A 13 29.26 30.87 -36.22
C ASN A 13 29.19 31.64 -37.55
N SER A 14 28.15 32.46 -37.72
CA SER A 14 28.16 33.64 -38.59
C SER A 14 27.83 34.88 -37.78
N SER A 15 28.79 35.80 -37.75
CA SER A 15 28.65 37.23 -37.49
C SER A 15 27.90 37.90 -38.64
N GLY A 16 26.99 38.82 -38.30
CA GLY A 16 26.35 39.72 -39.25
C GLY A 16 26.25 41.10 -38.60
N ASP A 17 27.04 42.03 -39.13
CA ASP A 17 26.95 43.47 -38.90
C ASP A 17 25.73 44.03 -39.67
N MET A 18 25.02 44.98 -39.06
CA MET A 18 24.26 46.02 -39.77
C MET A 18 24.17 47.27 -38.87
N ASP A 19 24.53 48.38 -39.50
CA ASP A 19 24.66 49.74 -38.98
C ASP A 19 23.31 50.47 -38.78
N ASP A 20 23.38 51.49 -37.92
CA ASP A 20 22.71 52.81 -37.92
C ASP A 20 21.17 52.91 -38.11
N ASP A 21 20.46 53.41 -37.09
CA ASP A 21 20.06 54.83 -37.00
C ASP A 21 18.92 55.11 -35.97
N GLU A 22 18.89 56.36 -35.54
CA GLU A 22 17.82 57.12 -34.85
C GLU A 22 17.76 57.14 -33.30
N ASP A 23 18.52 58.11 -32.81
CA ASP A 23 18.47 58.77 -31.50
C ASP A 23 17.17 59.60 -31.35
N TYR A 24 16.29 59.21 -30.42
CA TYR A 24 15.22 60.07 -29.90
C TYR A 24 15.31 60.14 -28.38
N GLY A 25 16.06 61.15 -27.91
CA GLY A 25 16.13 61.52 -26.51
C GLY A 25 14.78 61.96 -25.97
N SER A 26 14.30 61.27 -24.93
CA SER A 26 13.36 61.86 -23.96
C SER A 26 13.94 61.70 -22.56
N SER A 27 14.28 62.86 -21.99
CA SER A 27 14.83 63.05 -20.66
C SER A 27 13.76 62.75 -19.60
N ILE A 28 13.85 61.58 -18.96
CA ILE A 28 13.18 61.30 -17.68
C ILE A 28 14.18 60.58 -16.77
N ASP A 29 15.26 61.26 -16.38
CA ASP A 29 16.26 60.71 -15.45
C ASP A 29 16.47 61.64 -14.24
N GLY A 30 15.38 61.90 -13.52
CA GLY A 30 15.38 62.65 -12.25
C GLY A 30 15.56 61.79 -10.98
N TRP A 31 15.82 60.49 -11.12
CA TRP A 31 15.88 59.57 -9.97
C TRP A 31 17.32 59.23 -9.62
N SER A 32 17.79 59.76 -8.49
CA SER A 32 19.06 59.39 -7.84
C SER A 32 19.25 57.87 -7.84
N ARG A 33 20.47 57.40 -8.15
CA ARG A 33 20.84 55.97 -8.13
C ARG A 33 20.43 55.27 -6.83
N ARG A 34 20.40 55.98 -5.70
CA ARG A 34 19.92 55.45 -4.42
C ARG A 34 18.42 55.13 -4.44
N THR A 35 17.60 55.98 -5.04
CA THR A 35 16.16 55.78 -5.13
C THR A 35 15.83 54.58 -6.02
N ARG A 36 16.54 54.38 -7.13
CA ARG A 36 16.36 53.19 -8.00
C ARG A 36 16.70 51.89 -7.28
N LEU A 37 17.77 51.88 -6.49
CA LEU A 37 18.18 50.69 -5.73
C LEU A 37 17.16 50.32 -4.64
N VAL A 38 16.58 51.32 -3.99
CA VAL A 38 15.55 51.10 -2.95
C VAL A 38 14.28 50.53 -3.58
N TYR A 39 13.79 51.12 -4.67
CA TYR A 39 12.60 50.61 -5.36
C TYR A 39 12.80 49.21 -5.96
N PHE A 40 13.99 48.93 -6.50
CA PHE A 40 14.33 47.59 -6.99
C PHE A 40 14.28 46.54 -5.87
N ASN A 41 14.83 46.84 -4.69
CA ASN A 41 14.78 45.94 -3.54
C ASN A 41 13.34 45.72 -3.03
N TYR A 42 12.51 46.77 -3.00
CA TYR A 42 11.09 46.62 -2.63
C TYR A 42 10.31 45.80 -3.66
N ALA A 43 10.57 45.97 -4.96
CA ALA A 43 9.95 45.16 -6.01
C ALA A 43 10.31 43.68 -5.90
N VAL A 44 11.58 43.36 -5.62
CA VAL A 44 12.05 41.99 -5.40
C VAL A 44 11.39 41.38 -4.15
N LEU A 45 11.33 42.12 -3.04
CA LEU A 45 10.66 41.66 -1.82
C LEU A 45 9.16 41.43 -2.04
N ALA A 46 8.48 42.33 -2.73
CA ALA A 46 7.07 42.18 -3.07
C ALA A 46 6.83 40.94 -3.95
N LEU A 47 7.69 40.68 -4.94
CA LEU A 47 7.63 39.50 -5.79
C LEU A 47 7.84 38.21 -4.98
N VAL A 48 8.81 38.18 -4.06
CA VAL A 48 9.04 37.03 -3.16
C VAL A 48 7.82 36.78 -2.26
N PHE A 49 7.21 37.84 -1.71
CA PHE A 49 5.99 37.72 -0.90
C PHE A 49 4.79 37.22 -1.72
N LEU A 50 4.63 37.66 -2.96
CA LEU A 50 3.58 37.18 -3.86
C LEU A 50 3.77 35.70 -4.20
N ILE A 51 5.00 35.28 -4.53
CA ILE A 51 5.32 33.86 -4.80
C ILE A 51 5.07 33.01 -3.55
N ALA A 52 5.51 33.45 -2.37
CA ALA A 52 5.30 32.72 -1.12
C ALA A 52 3.81 32.62 -0.74
N SER A 53 3.03 33.69 -0.97
CA SER A 53 1.60 33.71 -0.70
C SER A 53 0.83 32.80 -1.66
N ASN A 54 1.21 32.80 -2.95
CA ASN A 54 0.61 31.93 -3.96
C ASN A 54 0.93 30.44 -3.69
N MET A 55 2.16 30.14 -3.26
CA MET A 55 2.55 28.80 -2.81
C MET A 55 1.73 28.33 -1.60
N ARG A 56 1.53 29.18 -0.58
CA ARG A 56 0.67 28.86 0.58
C ARG A 56 -0.78 28.65 0.16
N TYR A 57 -1.31 29.48 -0.74
CA TYR A 57 -2.67 29.34 -1.27
C TYR A 57 -2.85 28.00 -2.00
N HIS A 58 -1.91 27.62 -2.88
CA HIS A 58 -1.96 26.33 -3.57
C HIS A 58 -1.86 25.13 -2.63
N VAL A 59 -1.02 25.19 -1.60
CA VAL A 59 -0.94 24.13 -0.58
C VAL A 59 -2.26 24.03 0.20
N HIS A 60 -2.87 25.15 0.56
CA HIS A 60 -4.15 25.16 1.27
C HIS A 60 -5.30 24.66 0.40
N LEU A 61 -5.35 25.03 -0.89
CA LEU A 61 -6.35 24.54 -1.84
C LEU A 61 -6.23 23.04 -2.07
N ARG A 62 -4.99 22.51 -2.24
CA ARG A 62 -4.74 21.07 -2.35
C ARG A 62 -5.20 20.33 -1.09
N ARG A 63 -4.93 20.86 0.10
CA ARG A 63 -5.40 20.28 1.37
C ARG A 63 -6.93 20.24 1.44
N LEU A 64 -7.61 21.29 0.98
CA LEU A 64 -9.08 21.34 0.95
C LEU A 64 -9.67 20.38 -0.09
N MET A 65 -9.05 20.22 -1.28
CA MET A 65 -9.51 19.26 -2.28
C MET A 65 -9.35 17.81 -1.81
N LEU A 66 -8.22 17.48 -1.18
CA LEU A 66 -8.02 16.15 -0.58
C LEU A 66 -9.07 15.85 0.51
N LEU A 67 -9.38 16.82 1.37
CA LEU A 67 -10.43 16.67 2.38
C LEU A 67 -11.83 16.56 1.76
N LYS A 68 -12.10 17.26 0.66
CA LYS A 68 -13.38 17.22 -0.04
C LYS A 68 -13.59 15.89 -0.78
N ASP A 69 -12.56 15.33 -1.40
CA ASP A 69 -12.62 14.02 -2.03
C ASP A 69 -12.84 12.91 -0.99
N MET A 70 -12.20 13.03 0.19
CA MET A 70 -12.46 12.11 1.31
C MET A 70 -13.89 12.21 1.84
N ASN A 71 -14.47 13.41 1.92
CA ASN A 71 -15.84 13.60 2.39
C ASN A 71 -16.93 13.24 1.35
N SER A 72 -16.65 13.37 0.05
CA SER A 72 -17.62 13.02 -1.01
C SER A 72 -17.82 11.51 -1.20
N LEU A 73 -16.86 10.70 -0.76
CA LEU A 73 -16.91 9.25 -0.84
C LEU A 73 -17.78 8.61 0.26
N GLY A 74 -18.14 9.34 1.32
CA GLY A 74 -18.93 8.82 2.45
C GLY A 74 -20.45 9.02 2.35
N SER A 75 -20.96 9.85 1.43
CA SER A 75 -22.35 10.33 1.49
C SER A 75 -23.37 9.55 0.63
N ASN A 76 -22.95 8.58 -0.18
CA ASN A 76 -23.86 7.89 -1.12
C ASN A 76 -24.38 6.50 -0.67
N SER A 77 -24.11 6.06 0.55
CA SER A 77 -24.54 4.72 1.04
C SER A 77 -25.75 4.79 1.98
N ARG A 78 -26.84 5.45 1.55
CA ARG A 78 -28.14 5.41 2.25
C ARG A 78 -29.29 5.84 1.34
N ARG A 79 -29.66 5.00 0.36
CA ARG A 79 -30.98 5.05 -0.27
C ARG A 79 -31.41 3.67 -0.74
N ASP A 80 -32.51 3.21 -0.12
CA ASP A 80 -33.59 2.35 -0.59
C ASP A 80 -33.26 1.08 -1.39
N THR A 81 -33.37 -0.06 -0.72
CA THR A 81 -33.54 -1.37 -1.37
C THR A 81 -35.01 -1.80 -1.27
N HIS A 82 -35.73 -1.63 -2.38
CA HIS A 82 -36.96 -2.39 -2.62
C HIS A 82 -36.56 -3.83 -2.99
N LYS A 83 -37.12 -4.80 -2.25
CA LYS A 83 -36.95 -6.24 -2.50
C LYS A 83 -37.81 -6.68 -3.67
N GLU A 84 -37.20 -7.29 -4.67
CA GLU A 84 -37.85 -8.19 -5.60
C GLU A 84 -37.14 -9.54 -5.49
N GLU A 85 -37.87 -10.55 -4.99
CA GLU A 85 -37.35 -11.91 -4.79
C GLU A 85 -37.56 -12.73 -6.06
N VAL A 86 -36.47 -13.06 -6.76
CA VAL A 86 -36.45 -14.07 -7.82
C VAL A 86 -35.72 -15.30 -7.30
N ASN A 87 -36.40 -16.44 -7.38
CA ASN A 87 -36.02 -17.71 -6.78
C ASN A 87 -35.20 -18.54 -7.78
N VAL A 88 -33.90 -18.71 -7.55
CA VAL A 88 -33.03 -19.58 -8.38
C VAL A 88 -32.13 -20.47 -7.52
N GLY A 89 -32.33 -21.79 -7.64
CA GLY A 89 -31.30 -22.83 -7.72
C GLY A 89 -30.29 -23.01 -6.58
N SER A 90 -30.49 -24.07 -5.81
CA SER A 90 -29.65 -24.57 -4.71
C SER A 90 -28.23 -24.99 -5.14
N ASN A 91 -27.26 -24.09 -4.94
CA ASN A 91 -25.85 -24.38 -4.57
C ASN A 91 -25.05 -23.10 -4.24
N VAL A 92 -25.65 -21.91 -4.44
CA VAL A 92 -25.11 -20.59 -4.04
C VAL A 92 -25.47 -20.22 -2.59
N SER A 93 -26.29 -21.04 -1.92
CA SER A 93 -26.87 -20.76 -0.60
C SER A 93 -25.82 -20.60 0.51
N THR A 94 -24.72 -21.36 0.48
CA THR A 94 -23.75 -21.38 1.58
C THR A 94 -22.90 -20.10 1.61
N ILE A 95 -22.48 -19.58 0.45
CA ILE A 95 -21.70 -18.33 0.34
C ILE A 95 -22.56 -17.12 0.72
N HIS A 96 -23.83 -17.11 0.31
CA HIS A 96 -24.75 -16.01 0.62
C HIS A 96 -25.15 -15.95 2.10
N GLN A 97 -25.23 -17.11 2.77
CA GLN A 97 -25.55 -17.21 4.19
C GLN A 97 -24.39 -16.76 5.10
N HIS A 98 -23.14 -17.06 4.72
CA HIS A 98 -21.95 -16.51 5.38
C HIS A 98 -21.83 -14.99 5.21
N ARG A 99 -22.16 -14.47 4.01
CA ARG A 99 -22.13 -13.02 3.74
C ARG A 99 -23.12 -12.24 4.60
N LYS A 100 -24.29 -12.82 4.91
CA LYS A 100 -25.26 -12.24 5.87
C LYS A 100 -24.76 -12.28 7.32
N GLN A 101 -24.11 -13.36 7.76
CA GLN A 101 -23.53 -13.44 9.11
C GLN A 101 -22.37 -12.47 9.31
N GLN A 102 -21.50 -12.28 8.31
CA GLN A 102 -20.38 -11.33 8.39
C GLN A 102 -20.87 -9.86 8.40
N HIS A 103 -21.93 -9.54 7.64
CA HIS A 103 -22.58 -8.22 7.69
C HIS A 103 -23.28 -7.96 9.02
N GLN A 104 -23.86 -8.99 9.65
CA GLN A 104 -24.46 -8.89 10.98
C GLN A 104 -23.42 -8.78 12.11
N LEU A 105 -22.23 -9.37 11.95
CA LEU A 105 -21.14 -9.18 12.90
C LEU A 105 -20.59 -7.74 12.84
N ASN A 106 -20.49 -7.15 11.64
CA ASN A 106 -20.00 -5.78 11.45
C ASN A 106 -20.93 -4.69 12.00
N THR A 107 -22.19 -5.00 12.34
CA THR A 107 -23.16 -4.02 12.87
C THR A 107 -23.13 -3.89 14.40
N LEU A 108 -22.35 -4.72 15.11
CA LEU A 108 -22.18 -4.65 16.57
C LEU A 108 -20.76 -4.29 17.03
N VAL A 109 -19.87 -3.89 16.11
CA VAL A 109 -18.47 -3.56 16.44
C VAL A 109 -18.35 -2.07 16.67
N GLY A 110 -18.16 -1.68 17.93
CA GLY A 110 -17.87 -0.31 18.33
C GLY A 110 -16.55 0.21 17.75
N THR A 111 -16.34 1.52 17.88
CA THR A 111 -15.05 2.14 17.58
C THR A 111 -13.96 1.57 18.50
N SER A 112 -12.74 1.39 17.98
CA SER A 112 -11.60 0.91 18.78
C SER A 112 -10.93 2.07 19.52
N GLU A 113 -10.67 1.85 20.81
CA GLU A 113 -9.93 2.77 21.68
C GLU A 113 -8.42 2.50 21.70
N ALA A 114 -7.95 1.44 21.03
CA ALA A 114 -6.52 1.21 20.92
C ALA A 114 -5.89 2.29 20.01
N PRO A 115 -4.67 2.77 20.33
CA PRO A 115 -3.97 3.70 19.47
C PRO A 115 -3.61 3.03 18.15
N LEU A 116 -3.60 3.78 17.05
CA LEU A 116 -3.14 3.28 15.75
C LEU A 116 -1.84 3.96 15.34
N PHE A 117 -0.77 3.17 15.24
CA PHE A 117 0.53 3.56 14.73
C PHE A 117 0.73 2.94 13.34
N TYR A 118 0.64 3.77 12.31
CA TYR A 118 0.61 3.33 10.92
C TYR A 118 1.84 3.80 10.17
N HIS A 119 2.68 2.86 9.69
CA HIS A 119 3.80 3.18 8.82
C HIS A 119 3.39 3.15 7.35
N ILE A 120 3.39 4.34 6.73
CA ILE A 120 2.86 4.55 5.38
C ILE A 120 3.90 4.36 4.26
N SER A 121 5.18 4.23 4.59
CA SER A 121 6.23 4.10 3.57
C SER A 121 6.37 2.67 3.06
N PRO A 122 6.49 2.47 1.75
CA PRO A 122 6.79 1.16 1.18
C PRO A 122 8.25 0.73 1.41
N GLY A 123 8.45 -0.59 1.54
CA GLY A 123 9.77 -1.22 1.60
C GLY A 123 10.08 -1.88 2.94
N SER A 124 10.99 -2.85 2.92
CA SER A 124 11.19 -3.81 4.01
C SER A 124 12.16 -3.35 5.12
N THR A 125 13.25 -2.65 4.78
CA THR A 125 14.30 -2.34 5.78
C THR A 125 13.80 -1.43 6.90
N GLY A 126 13.08 -0.35 6.55
CA GLY A 126 12.61 0.64 7.54
C GLY A 126 11.38 0.15 8.31
N SER A 127 10.45 -0.50 7.61
CA SER A 127 9.22 -1.04 8.21
C SER A 127 9.51 -2.17 9.20
N ARG A 128 10.51 -3.03 8.92
CA ARG A 128 10.92 -4.09 9.84
C ARG A 128 11.47 -3.53 11.16
N THR A 129 12.30 -2.50 11.12
CA THR A 129 12.83 -1.86 12.33
C THR A 129 11.70 -1.27 13.17
N LEU A 130 10.76 -0.58 12.54
CA LEU A 130 9.60 -0.01 13.22
C LEU A 130 8.70 -1.09 13.84
N TYR A 131 8.44 -2.16 13.10
CA TYR A 131 7.70 -3.32 13.58
C TYR A 131 8.37 -3.95 14.80
N HIS A 132 9.67 -4.23 14.74
CA HIS A 132 10.40 -4.78 15.87
C HIS A 132 10.37 -3.85 17.08
N ALA A 133 10.58 -2.55 16.87
CA ALA A 133 10.54 -1.53 17.92
C ALA A 133 9.16 -1.46 18.58
N ALA A 134 8.07 -1.58 17.81
CA ALA A 134 6.71 -1.63 18.31
C ALA A 134 6.45 -2.89 19.16
N CYS A 135 6.87 -4.07 18.68
CA CYS A 135 6.80 -5.31 19.46
C CYS A 135 7.58 -5.21 20.78
N SER A 136 8.82 -4.70 20.68
CA SER A 136 9.70 -4.45 21.84
C SER A 136 9.08 -3.47 22.83
N SER A 137 8.14 -2.66 22.35
CA SER A 137 7.42 -1.67 23.15
C SER A 137 6.13 -2.18 23.77
N GLY A 138 5.73 -3.43 23.51
CA GLY A 138 4.49 -3.98 24.04
C GLY A 138 3.26 -3.79 23.15
N PHE A 139 3.44 -3.26 21.94
CA PHE A 139 2.32 -2.92 21.06
C PHE A 139 1.99 -4.08 20.11
N PRO A 140 0.75 -4.62 20.15
CA PRO A 140 0.30 -5.63 19.19
C PRO A 140 0.46 -5.13 17.76
N SER A 141 1.25 -5.82 16.96
CA SER A 141 1.67 -5.30 15.65
C SER A 141 1.72 -6.38 14.58
N VAL A 142 1.58 -5.95 13.33
CA VAL A 142 1.68 -6.80 12.13
C VAL A 142 2.64 -6.19 11.10
N HIS A 143 3.39 -7.06 10.41
CA HIS A 143 4.39 -6.69 9.40
C HIS A 143 4.47 -7.77 8.32
N HIS A 144 3.97 -7.48 7.12
CA HIS A 144 3.96 -8.42 6.00
C HIS A 144 3.43 -9.80 6.42
N LYS A 145 4.29 -10.81 6.58
CA LYS A 145 3.93 -12.16 7.01
C LYS A 145 4.06 -12.41 8.51
N SER A 146 4.37 -11.39 9.30
CA SER A 146 4.78 -11.53 10.70
C SER A 146 3.85 -10.76 11.64
N PHE A 147 3.74 -11.22 12.88
CA PHE A 147 2.96 -10.55 13.92
C PHE A 147 3.58 -10.73 15.31
N CYS A 148 3.24 -9.84 16.24
CA CYS A 148 3.58 -9.95 17.65
C CYS A 148 2.37 -9.49 18.47
N ILE A 149 1.81 -10.39 19.27
CA ILE A 149 0.59 -10.14 20.06
C ILE A 149 0.65 -10.73 21.47
N SER A 150 1.68 -11.53 21.77
CA SER A 150 1.83 -12.19 23.06
C SER A 150 3.30 -12.26 23.47
N ARG A 151 3.50 -12.42 24.77
CA ARG A 151 4.78 -12.79 25.41
C ARG A 151 5.05 -14.28 25.25
N ALA A 152 4.00 -15.09 25.26
CA ALA A 152 4.08 -16.53 25.09
C ALA A 152 3.76 -16.93 23.65
N ARG A 153 4.10 -18.17 23.29
CA ARG A 153 3.66 -18.74 22.02
C ARG A 153 2.14 -18.93 22.02
N GLY A 154 1.49 -18.58 20.92
CA GLY A 154 0.04 -18.75 20.76
C GLY A 154 -0.75 -17.47 21.05
N ILE A 155 -2.06 -17.65 21.20
CA ILE A 155 -3.04 -16.58 21.41
C ILE A 155 -3.57 -16.54 22.85
N ASP A 156 -3.03 -17.37 23.74
CA ASP A 156 -3.51 -17.47 25.12
C ASP A 156 -3.28 -16.14 25.85
N GLY A 157 -4.35 -15.60 26.45
CA GLY A 157 -4.33 -14.30 27.12
C GLY A 157 -4.30 -13.08 26.18
N VAL A 158 -4.37 -13.29 24.87
CA VAL A 158 -4.49 -12.20 23.89
C VAL A 158 -5.97 -11.83 23.73
N PRO A 159 -6.34 -10.55 23.78
CA PRO A 159 -7.71 -10.11 23.51
C PRO A 159 -8.25 -10.59 22.16
N ASP A 160 -9.50 -11.04 22.12
CA ASP A 160 -10.13 -11.63 20.92
C ASP A 160 -10.16 -10.67 19.72
N ASP A 161 -10.34 -9.38 19.99
CA ASP A 161 -10.36 -8.34 18.97
C ASP A 161 -8.98 -8.18 18.31
N VAL A 162 -7.88 -8.25 19.07
CA VAL A 162 -6.50 -8.28 18.56
C VAL A 162 -6.28 -9.53 17.69
N VAL A 163 -6.70 -10.71 18.15
CA VAL A 163 -6.57 -11.97 17.39
C VAL A 163 -7.33 -11.87 16.06
N ARG A 164 -8.56 -11.35 16.08
CA ARG A 164 -9.37 -11.09 14.88
C ARG A 164 -8.69 -10.11 13.93
N GLY A 165 -8.08 -9.05 14.46
CA GLY A 165 -7.30 -8.09 13.67
C GLY A 165 -6.12 -8.74 12.96
N VAL A 166 -5.33 -9.55 13.66
CA VAL A 166 -4.21 -10.30 13.07
C VAL A 166 -4.66 -11.29 12.00
N ARG A 167 -5.75 -12.03 12.24
CA ARG A 167 -6.33 -12.92 11.23
C ARG A 167 -6.74 -12.15 9.98
N SER A 168 -7.44 -11.03 10.17
CA SER A 168 -7.87 -10.17 9.06
C SER A 168 -6.69 -9.58 8.29
N HIS A 169 -5.59 -9.23 8.95
CA HIS A 169 -4.36 -8.81 8.28
C HIS A 169 -3.85 -9.88 7.29
N PHE A 170 -3.84 -11.14 7.71
CA PHE A 170 -3.41 -12.23 6.83
C PHE A 170 -4.39 -12.50 5.69
N GLU A 171 -5.69 -12.27 5.87
CA GLU A 171 -6.63 -12.30 4.76
C GLU A 171 -6.40 -11.16 3.75
N VAL A 172 -6.12 -9.94 4.19
CA VAL A 172 -5.74 -8.85 3.26
C VAL A 172 -4.46 -9.22 2.50
N LEU A 173 -3.47 -9.82 3.18
CA LEU A 173 -2.24 -10.28 2.54
C LEU A 173 -2.51 -11.42 1.55
N ARG A 174 -3.38 -12.38 1.89
CA ARG A 174 -3.82 -13.48 1.01
C ARG A 174 -4.38 -12.92 -0.30
N LEU A 175 -5.32 -12.00 -0.19
CA LEU A 175 -6.00 -11.37 -1.32
C LEU A 175 -5.01 -10.57 -2.19
N TYR A 176 -4.06 -9.86 -1.56
CA TYR A 176 -2.98 -9.21 -2.28
C TYR A 176 -2.10 -10.22 -3.05
N SER A 177 -1.64 -11.28 -2.37
CA SER A 177 -0.80 -12.32 -2.97
C SER A 177 -1.52 -13.08 -4.08
N MET A 178 -2.83 -13.27 -3.96
CA MET A 178 -3.66 -13.85 -5.02
C MET A 178 -3.62 -12.99 -6.29
N ALA A 179 -3.90 -11.68 -6.20
CA ALA A 179 -3.83 -10.78 -7.35
C ALA A 179 -2.42 -10.74 -7.97
N PHE A 180 -1.39 -10.69 -7.13
CA PHE A 180 0.02 -10.70 -7.53
C PHE A 180 0.37 -11.95 -8.35
N GLU A 181 0.06 -13.14 -7.83
CA GLU A 181 0.44 -14.39 -8.46
C GLU A 181 -0.40 -14.67 -9.72
N CYS A 182 -1.68 -14.29 -9.75
CA CYS A 182 -2.49 -14.38 -10.96
C CYS A 182 -1.93 -13.51 -12.09
N CYS A 183 -1.54 -12.26 -11.80
CA CYS A 183 -0.91 -11.40 -12.79
C CYS A 183 0.46 -11.92 -13.24
N LYS A 184 1.21 -12.55 -12.33
CA LYS A 184 2.49 -13.20 -12.65
C LYS A 184 2.31 -14.40 -13.59
N LEU A 185 1.34 -15.27 -13.31
CA LEU A 185 1.01 -16.40 -14.18
C LEU A 185 0.55 -15.93 -15.57
N TRP A 186 -0.31 -14.92 -15.62
CA TRP A 186 -0.74 -14.28 -16.87
C TRP A 186 0.46 -13.75 -17.65
N SER A 187 1.36 -12.99 -17.01
CA SER A 187 2.55 -12.43 -17.67
C SER A 187 3.51 -13.47 -18.26
N LYS A 188 3.44 -14.71 -17.75
CA LYS A 188 4.23 -15.86 -18.24
C LYS A 188 3.51 -16.67 -19.31
N GLY A 189 2.33 -16.25 -19.77
CA GLY A 189 1.51 -17.03 -20.70
C GLY A 189 0.93 -18.32 -20.13
N LYS A 190 0.97 -18.50 -18.79
CA LYS A 190 0.42 -19.68 -18.11
C LYS A 190 -1.11 -19.63 -17.97
N ILE A 191 -1.70 -18.46 -18.19
CA ILE A 191 -3.14 -18.26 -18.29
C ILE A 191 -3.40 -17.71 -19.69
N ILE A 192 -4.24 -18.40 -20.47
CA ILE A 192 -4.65 -17.99 -21.82
C ILE A 192 -6.13 -17.62 -21.77
N ARG A 193 -6.54 -16.55 -22.44
CA ARG A 193 -7.96 -16.24 -22.65
C ARG A 193 -8.51 -17.15 -23.75
N THR A 194 -9.54 -17.92 -23.45
CA THR A 194 -10.26 -18.73 -24.44
C THR A 194 -11.46 -17.96 -24.92
N VAL A 195 -11.41 -17.52 -26.17
CA VAL A 195 -12.54 -16.88 -26.85
C VAL A 195 -13.33 -17.97 -27.57
N ASP A 196 -14.00 -18.83 -26.82
CA ASP A 196 -14.89 -19.86 -27.39
C ASP A 196 -16.33 -19.35 -27.41
N GLY A 197 -16.70 -18.77 -28.55
CA GLY A 197 -18.05 -18.73 -29.14
C GLY A 197 -19.22 -18.04 -28.41
N ASP A 198 -19.26 -18.04 -27.09
CA ASP A 198 -20.33 -17.43 -26.26
C ASP A 198 -19.97 -17.38 -24.75
N LYS A 199 -18.81 -17.90 -24.33
CA LYS A 199 -18.36 -17.85 -22.92
C LYS A 199 -16.94 -17.31 -22.84
N ASP A 200 -16.82 -16.07 -22.37
CA ASP A 200 -15.54 -15.46 -22.03
C ASP A 200 -14.95 -16.18 -20.81
N GLY A 201 -14.18 -17.23 -21.07
CA GLY A 201 -13.36 -17.94 -20.10
C GLY A 201 -11.88 -17.63 -20.33
N ALA A 202 -11.06 -17.81 -19.32
CA ALA A 202 -9.66 -18.13 -19.58
C ALA A 202 -9.47 -19.65 -19.33
N VAL A 203 -8.32 -20.19 -19.69
CA VAL A 203 -7.91 -21.56 -19.39
C VAL A 203 -6.42 -21.49 -19.05
N LEU A 204 -5.97 -22.25 -18.04
CA LEU A 204 -4.54 -22.40 -17.81
C LEU A 204 -3.93 -23.20 -18.97
N SER A 205 -2.90 -22.64 -19.61
CA SER A 205 -2.17 -23.35 -20.65
C SER A 205 -1.46 -24.56 -20.05
N VAL A 206 -1.56 -25.69 -20.77
CA VAL A 206 -1.04 -27.00 -20.34
C VAL A 206 0.41 -27.18 -20.80
N GLU A 207 1.04 -26.17 -21.38
CA GLU A 207 2.42 -26.24 -21.88
C GLU A 207 3.43 -26.12 -20.73
N ASP A 208 3.46 -27.12 -19.84
CA ASP A 208 4.59 -27.38 -18.96
C ASP A 208 5.61 -28.22 -19.75
N GLY A 209 6.49 -27.54 -20.50
CA GLY A 209 7.70 -28.12 -21.07
C GLY A 209 8.84 -28.34 -20.06
N GLU A 210 8.53 -28.37 -18.76
CA GLU A 210 9.49 -28.67 -17.70
C GLU A 210 9.13 -30.05 -17.13
N ALA A 211 9.55 -31.08 -17.86
CA ALA A 211 9.39 -32.48 -17.51
C ALA A 211 10.31 -32.83 -16.33
N ASP A 212 9.93 -32.45 -15.11
CA ASP A 212 10.45 -33.11 -13.93
C ASP A 212 9.76 -34.48 -13.82
N SER A 213 10.53 -35.50 -14.19
CA SER A 213 10.12 -36.88 -14.38
C SER A 213 9.97 -37.60 -13.04
N ASP A 214 8.84 -37.44 -12.34
CA ASP A 214 8.45 -38.33 -11.24
C ASP A 214 6.93 -38.62 -11.26
N ASN A 215 6.61 -39.90 -11.46
CA ASN A 215 5.36 -40.40 -12.06
C ASN A 215 4.16 -40.53 -11.09
N GLU A 216 4.24 -39.94 -9.89
CA GLU A 216 3.16 -39.97 -8.87
C GLU A 216 2.49 -38.59 -8.67
N SER A 217 2.97 -37.56 -9.38
CA SER A 217 2.55 -36.16 -9.25
C SER A 217 1.30 -35.78 -10.05
N SER A 218 0.92 -36.54 -11.10
CA SER A 218 0.00 -36.05 -12.14
C SER A 218 -1.45 -35.78 -11.69
N LYS A 219 -2.01 -36.58 -10.77
CA LYS A 219 -3.35 -36.34 -10.21
C LYS A 219 -3.39 -35.10 -9.32
N ASN A 220 -2.34 -34.91 -8.51
CA ASN A 220 -2.21 -33.71 -7.70
C ASN A 220 -2.07 -32.47 -8.58
N THR A 221 -1.41 -32.56 -9.74
CA THR A 221 -1.23 -31.40 -10.65
C THR A 221 -2.56 -30.88 -11.21
N ALA A 222 -3.50 -31.76 -11.59
CA ALA A 222 -4.76 -31.35 -12.20
C ALA A 222 -5.70 -30.62 -11.22
N GLU A 223 -5.88 -31.18 -10.01
CA GLU A 223 -6.69 -30.55 -8.97
C GLU A 223 -6.13 -29.18 -8.56
N TRP A 224 -4.80 -29.08 -8.47
CA TRP A 224 -4.10 -27.84 -8.15
C TRP A 224 -4.33 -26.77 -9.21
N ARG A 225 -4.19 -27.13 -10.50
CA ARG A 225 -4.48 -26.23 -11.61
C ARG A 225 -5.91 -25.68 -11.50
N GLN A 226 -6.89 -26.52 -11.19
CA GLN A 226 -8.28 -26.09 -11.02
C GLN A 226 -8.48 -25.13 -9.84
N ARG A 227 -7.78 -25.33 -8.72
CA ARG A 227 -7.86 -24.40 -7.57
C ARG A 227 -7.24 -23.04 -7.88
N ARG A 228 -6.04 -23.04 -8.46
CA ARG A 228 -5.36 -21.82 -8.91
C ARG A 228 -6.19 -21.06 -9.94
N TRP A 229 -6.80 -21.80 -10.87
CA TRP A 229 -7.75 -21.29 -11.84
C TRP A 229 -8.94 -20.58 -11.18
N HIS A 230 -9.54 -21.20 -10.17
CA HIS A 230 -10.68 -20.63 -9.46
C HIS A 230 -10.29 -19.32 -8.76
N LEU A 231 -9.15 -19.28 -8.07
CA LEU A 231 -8.64 -18.06 -7.42
C LEU A 231 -8.43 -16.92 -8.43
N CYS A 232 -7.83 -17.20 -9.59
CA CYS A 232 -7.59 -16.18 -10.61
C CYS A 232 -8.84 -15.73 -11.38
N ASN A 233 -9.95 -16.45 -11.27
CA ASN A 233 -11.23 -16.04 -11.84
C ASN A 233 -12.11 -15.22 -10.90
N THR A 234 -11.69 -15.05 -9.65
CA THR A 234 -12.39 -14.21 -8.69
C THR A 234 -12.65 -12.84 -9.34
N PRO A 235 -13.92 -12.39 -9.44
CA PRO A 235 -14.23 -11.07 -9.95
C PRO A 235 -13.50 -10.00 -9.14
N VAL A 236 -12.82 -9.05 -9.82
CA VAL A 236 -11.98 -8.05 -9.11
C VAL A 236 -12.83 -7.19 -8.16
N HIS A 237 -14.12 -6.98 -8.44
CA HIS A 237 -15.02 -6.27 -7.55
C HIS A 237 -15.27 -7.02 -6.23
N GLU A 238 -15.41 -8.35 -6.26
CA GLU A 238 -15.56 -9.17 -5.05
C GLU A 238 -14.27 -9.15 -4.24
N TRP A 239 -13.12 -9.34 -4.90
CA TRP A 239 -11.80 -9.20 -4.29
C TRP A 239 -11.61 -7.85 -3.61
N SER A 240 -12.00 -6.75 -4.26
CA SER A 240 -11.89 -5.40 -3.71
C SER A 240 -12.79 -5.20 -2.48
N ASN A 241 -13.99 -5.79 -2.49
CA ASN A 241 -14.90 -5.76 -1.34
C ASN A 241 -14.35 -6.58 -0.17
N GLU A 242 -13.78 -7.76 -0.42
CA GLU A 242 -13.15 -8.58 0.61
C GLU A 242 -11.94 -7.88 1.25
N ILE A 243 -11.07 -7.24 0.44
CA ILE A 243 -9.97 -6.42 0.97
C ILE A 243 -10.50 -5.34 1.90
N GLN A 244 -11.53 -4.59 1.50
CA GLN A 244 -12.09 -3.51 2.31
C GLN A 244 -12.75 -4.04 3.59
N SER A 245 -13.44 -5.18 3.52
CA SER A 245 -14.03 -5.85 4.69
C SER A 245 -12.97 -6.26 5.71
N HIS A 246 -11.93 -6.99 5.28
CA HIS A 246 -10.86 -7.41 6.16
C HIS A 246 -10.02 -6.23 6.67
N LEU A 247 -9.76 -5.22 5.82
CA LEU A 247 -9.09 -4.00 6.24
C LEU A 247 -9.89 -3.28 7.34
N SER A 248 -11.21 -3.19 7.20
CA SER A 248 -12.07 -2.62 8.25
C SER A 248 -11.94 -3.39 9.56
N SER A 249 -11.91 -4.73 9.51
CA SER A 249 -11.71 -5.55 10.71
C SER A 249 -10.31 -5.40 11.32
N VAL A 250 -9.26 -5.14 10.53
CA VAL A 250 -7.93 -4.78 11.07
C VAL A 250 -8.02 -3.44 11.78
N ILE A 251 -8.62 -2.44 11.15
CA ILE A 251 -8.69 -1.08 11.69
C ILE A 251 -9.60 -1.03 12.93
N GLN A 252 -10.69 -1.78 13.01
CA GLN A 252 -11.55 -1.87 14.19
C GLN A 252 -10.99 -2.73 15.34
N SER A 253 -9.86 -3.40 15.14
CA SER A 253 -9.26 -4.28 16.17
C SER A 253 -8.46 -3.52 17.23
N GLY A 254 -7.94 -4.25 18.23
CA GLY A 254 -6.91 -3.80 19.15
C GLY A 254 -5.47 -3.84 18.60
N VAL A 255 -5.27 -4.16 17.31
CA VAL A 255 -3.94 -4.05 16.69
C VAL A 255 -3.51 -2.58 16.71
N VAL A 256 -2.30 -2.34 17.19
CA VAL A 256 -1.71 -1.00 17.37
C VAL A 256 -0.81 -0.66 16.20
N GLY A 257 0.09 -1.56 15.81
CA GLY A 257 1.10 -1.30 14.78
C GLY A 257 0.78 -1.91 13.42
N LEU A 258 0.67 -1.08 12.38
CA LEU A 258 0.53 -1.53 10.98
C LEU A 258 1.78 -1.17 10.17
N PHE A 259 2.51 -2.19 9.71
CA PHE A 259 3.79 -2.02 9.03
C PHE A 259 3.86 -2.81 7.72
N ASP A 260 4.49 -2.21 6.70
CA ASP A 260 4.77 -2.84 5.40
C ASP A 260 3.52 -3.31 4.63
N THR A 261 3.75 -4.07 3.56
CA THR A 261 2.75 -4.63 2.67
C THR A 261 1.67 -5.40 3.45
N PRO A 262 0.38 -5.17 3.16
CA PRO A 262 -0.17 -4.43 2.01
C PRO A 262 -0.50 -2.96 2.29
N TYR A 263 -0.23 -2.43 3.49
CA TYR A 263 -0.82 -1.17 3.92
C TYR A 263 -0.37 0.09 3.18
N PRO A 264 0.91 0.27 2.77
CA PRO A 264 1.30 1.41 1.93
C PRO A 264 0.50 1.52 0.63
N TYR A 265 0.06 0.38 0.09
CA TYR A 265 -0.72 0.29 -1.15
C TYR A 265 -2.22 0.59 -0.94
N LEU A 266 -2.65 0.63 0.31
CA LEU A 266 -4.02 0.87 0.78
C LEU A 266 -4.11 2.15 1.64
N SER A 267 -3.13 3.04 1.52
CA SER A 267 -2.91 4.16 2.44
C SER A 267 -4.12 5.08 2.60
N THR A 268 -4.78 5.43 1.51
CA THR A 268 -6.02 6.23 1.54
C THR A 268 -7.12 5.52 2.31
N GLN A 269 -7.31 4.22 2.09
CA GLN A 269 -8.35 3.43 2.78
C GLN A 269 -8.03 3.25 4.27
N VAL A 270 -6.76 3.00 4.60
CA VAL A 270 -6.29 2.88 6.00
C VAL A 270 -6.60 4.16 6.78
N LEU A 271 -6.22 5.33 6.25
CA LEU A 271 -6.42 6.61 6.92
C LEU A 271 -7.91 6.99 7.02
N GLN A 272 -8.68 6.71 5.96
CA GLN A 272 -10.13 6.94 5.99
C GLN A 272 -10.79 6.08 7.07
N LEU A 273 -10.60 4.76 7.02
CA LEU A 273 -11.20 3.84 7.98
C LEU A 273 -10.72 4.14 9.40
N ALA A 274 -9.46 4.54 9.60
CA ALA A 274 -8.99 4.86 10.94
C ALA A 274 -9.68 6.09 11.51
N ASN A 275 -9.94 7.12 10.70
CA ASN A 275 -10.71 8.29 11.16
C ASN A 275 -12.18 7.94 11.47
N GLU A 276 -12.75 6.95 10.80
CA GLU A 276 -14.12 6.49 11.02
C GLU A 276 -14.24 5.57 12.24
N TRP A 277 -13.26 4.69 12.46
CA TRP A 277 -13.40 3.53 13.35
C TRP A 277 -12.49 3.56 14.59
N ARG A 278 -11.62 4.56 14.74
CA ARG A 278 -10.80 4.77 15.95
C ARG A 278 -11.26 6.01 16.69
N THR A 279 -11.29 5.92 18.02
CA THR A 279 -11.60 7.09 18.86
C THR A 279 -10.43 8.05 18.97
N THR A 280 -9.21 7.58 18.70
CA THR A 280 -7.99 8.39 18.75
C THR A 280 -7.41 8.61 17.36
N PRO A 281 -6.86 9.81 17.05
CA PRO A 281 -6.23 10.08 15.78
C PRO A 281 -5.07 9.12 15.48
N THR A 282 -4.94 8.73 14.21
CA THR A 282 -3.85 7.87 13.75
C THR A 282 -2.50 8.59 13.87
N ILE A 283 -1.51 7.89 14.42
CA ILE A 283 -0.11 8.31 14.40
C ILE A 283 0.51 7.73 13.12
N VAL A 284 0.59 8.58 12.10
CA VAL A 284 1.22 8.31 10.81
C VAL A 284 2.73 8.43 10.97
N ALA A 285 3.40 7.31 10.71
CA ALA A 285 4.84 7.20 10.64
C ALA A 285 5.30 7.10 9.18
N MET A 286 6.38 7.79 8.82
CA MET A 286 6.91 7.78 7.46
C MET A 286 8.43 7.87 7.45
N THR A 287 9.08 7.00 6.67
CA THR A 287 10.51 7.08 6.41
C THR A 287 10.73 7.72 5.04
N LYS A 288 11.32 8.91 5.00
CA LYS A 288 11.68 9.57 3.75
C LYS A 288 12.72 8.76 2.98
N ARG A 289 12.58 8.72 1.66
CA ARG A 289 13.45 8.01 0.72
C ARG A 289 13.84 8.94 -0.42
N ASN A 290 15.04 8.71 -0.96
CA ASN A 290 15.36 9.19 -2.29
C ASN A 290 14.54 8.36 -3.31
N PRO A 291 13.72 8.99 -4.17
CA PRO A 291 12.87 8.27 -5.12
C PRO A 291 13.63 7.37 -6.09
N LYS A 292 14.80 7.82 -6.57
CA LYS A 292 15.66 7.08 -7.50
C LYS A 292 16.27 5.85 -6.85
N ASP A 293 16.82 6.00 -5.65
CA ASP A 293 17.42 4.89 -4.90
C ASP A 293 16.36 3.84 -4.53
N TRP A 294 15.19 4.31 -4.07
CA TRP A 294 14.06 3.43 -3.77
C TRP A 294 13.61 2.66 -5.02
N THR A 295 13.36 3.36 -6.13
CA THR A 295 12.89 2.75 -7.38
C THR A 295 13.88 1.73 -7.92
N THR A 296 15.17 2.08 -7.94
CA THR A 296 16.25 1.19 -8.39
C THR A 296 16.28 -0.09 -7.54
N SER A 297 16.18 0.05 -6.22
CA SER A 297 16.12 -1.09 -5.31
C SER A 297 14.88 -1.97 -5.54
N ARG A 298 13.72 -1.35 -5.78
CA ARG A 298 12.47 -2.08 -6.05
C ARG A 298 12.52 -2.87 -7.34
N LEU A 299 12.86 -2.22 -8.44
CA LEU A 299 12.91 -2.85 -9.76
C LEU A 299 13.95 -3.97 -9.84
N LYS A 300 15.07 -3.83 -9.12
CA LYS A 300 16.14 -4.83 -9.12
C LYS A 300 15.83 -6.06 -8.27
N ASN A 301 15.17 -5.88 -7.12
CA ASN A 301 15.10 -6.92 -6.09
C ASN A 301 13.70 -7.50 -5.86
N HIS A 302 12.65 -6.94 -6.48
CA HIS A 302 11.28 -7.30 -6.18
C HIS A 302 10.44 -7.52 -7.43
N GLY A 303 9.61 -8.57 -7.41
CA GLY A 303 8.47 -8.63 -8.31
C GLY A 303 7.43 -7.61 -7.89
N LEU A 304 6.83 -6.91 -8.84
CA LEU A 304 5.91 -5.79 -8.58
C LEU A 304 4.55 -6.06 -9.18
N LEU A 305 3.50 -5.75 -8.44
CA LEU A 305 2.14 -5.62 -8.96
C LEU A 305 1.85 -4.13 -9.14
N LEU A 306 1.68 -3.72 -10.39
CA LEU A 306 1.54 -2.33 -10.78
C LEU A 306 0.13 -2.10 -11.33
N CYS A 307 -0.45 -0.95 -11.04
CA CYS A 307 -1.62 -0.50 -11.77
C CYS A 307 -1.28 -0.31 -13.25
N ARG A 308 -2.13 -0.80 -14.17
CA ARG A 308 -1.97 -0.51 -15.60
C ARG A 308 -2.04 1.01 -15.82
N GLU A 309 -1.24 1.52 -16.75
CA GLU A 309 -1.05 2.96 -16.97
C GLU A 309 -2.38 3.68 -17.22
N GLU A 310 -3.26 3.03 -17.97
CA GLU A 310 -4.55 3.56 -18.34
C GLU A 310 -5.58 3.62 -17.19
N HIS A 311 -5.23 3.04 -16.05
CA HIS A 311 -5.98 3.04 -14.79
C HIS A 311 -5.18 3.67 -13.65
N SER A 312 -3.94 4.12 -13.87
CA SER A 312 -3.15 4.77 -12.82
C SER A 312 -3.62 6.20 -12.59
N TYR A 313 -3.36 6.73 -11.40
CA TYR A 313 -3.67 8.12 -11.08
C TYR A 313 -2.96 9.04 -12.08
N GLU A 314 -3.71 9.99 -12.67
CA GLU A 314 -3.25 10.92 -13.71
C GLU A 314 -2.56 10.25 -14.92
N ARG A 315 -2.78 8.95 -15.15
CA ARG A 315 -2.07 8.14 -16.17
C ARG A 315 -0.55 8.23 -16.07
N MET A 316 -0.02 8.45 -14.87
CA MET A 316 1.42 8.65 -14.64
C MET A 316 2.22 7.34 -14.80
N GLY A 317 1.57 6.27 -15.23
CA GLY A 317 2.13 4.92 -15.30
C GLY A 317 2.27 4.25 -13.94
N SER A 318 2.28 2.91 -13.98
CA SER A 318 2.86 1.99 -13.00
C SER A 318 2.88 2.46 -11.54
N SER A 319 1.70 2.55 -10.91
CA SER A 319 1.62 2.82 -9.46
C SER A 319 1.55 1.53 -8.65
N GLU A 320 2.45 1.38 -7.69
CA GLU A 320 2.29 0.41 -6.59
C GLU A 320 1.34 0.95 -5.50
N PHE A 321 1.15 2.27 -5.42
CA PHE A 321 0.37 2.95 -4.38
C PHE A 321 -1.02 3.24 -4.94
N ASP A 322 -2.10 2.81 -4.28
CA ASP A 322 -3.50 2.92 -4.73
C ASP A 322 -4.06 1.72 -5.52
N MET A 323 -4.01 0.53 -4.93
CA MET A 323 -4.62 -0.67 -5.55
C MET A 323 -6.14 -0.54 -5.72
N ILE A 324 -6.83 -0.03 -4.70
CA ILE A 324 -8.29 0.09 -4.71
C ILE A 324 -8.75 1.20 -5.65
N GLY A 325 -8.08 2.35 -5.68
CA GLY A 325 -8.40 3.39 -6.66
C GLY A 325 -8.05 2.98 -8.09
N CYS A 326 -7.01 2.17 -8.30
CA CYS A 326 -6.73 1.56 -9.61
C CYS A 326 -7.93 0.73 -10.10
N TYR A 327 -8.43 -0.18 -9.27
CA TYR A 327 -9.64 -0.93 -9.57
C TYR A 327 -10.86 -0.02 -9.83
N LYS A 328 -11.11 0.98 -8.98
CA LYS A 328 -12.24 1.90 -9.16
C LYS A 328 -12.18 2.60 -10.52
N ARG A 329 -11.00 3.08 -10.93
CA ARG A 329 -10.82 3.71 -12.25
C ARG A 329 -11.00 2.73 -13.41
N ALA A 330 -10.54 1.49 -13.27
CA ALA A 330 -10.77 0.44 -14.26
C ALA A 330 -12.27 0.12 -14.43
N SER A 331 -12.98 -0.02 -13.30
CA SER A 331 -14.43 -0.28 -13.27
C SER A 331 -15.23 0.85 -13.93
N LEU A 332 -14.94 2.12 -13.58
CA LEU A 332 -15.59 3.28 -14.19
C LEU A 332 -15.39 3.33 -15.70
N ARG A 333 -14.17 3.04 -16.17
CA ARG A 333 -13.87 3.02 -17.61
C ARG A 333 -14.62 1.89 -18.34
N ASN A 334 -14.68 0.71 -17.75
CA ASN A 334 -15.42 -0.42 -18.32
C ASN A 334 -16.91 -0.08 -18.49
N ASN A 335 -17.49 0.65 -17.53
CA ASN A 335 -18.89 1.08 -17.60
C ASN A 335 -19.10 2.17 -18.65
N ALA A 336 -18.16 3.10 -18.78
CA ALA A 336 -18.23 4.17 -19.79
C ALA A 336 -18.17 3.61 -21.22
N SER A 337 -17.37 2.58 -21.48
CA SER A 337 -17.31 1.93 -22.79
C SER A 337 -18.66 1.33 -23.21
N LYS A 338 -19.38 0.69 -22.26
CA LYS A 338 -20.69 0.06 -22.53
C LYS A 338 -21.76 1.06 -22.91
N SER A 339 -21.77 2.21 -22.23
CA SER A 339 -22.71 3.28 -22.55
C SER A 339 -22.53 3.82 -23.97
N LEU A 340 -21.33 3.68 -24.57
CA LEU A 340 -21.08 4.11 -25.94
C LEU A 340 -21.56 3.05 -26.95
N ASP A 341 -21.40 1.76 -26.63
CA ASP A 341 -21.83 0.65 -27.47
C ASP A 341 -23.37 0.52 -27.53
N ASP A 342 -24.09 0.96 -26.49
CA ASP A 342 -25.57 1.03 -26.49
C ASP A 342 -26.14 1.96 -27.59
N LEU A 343 -25.32 2.87 -28.16
CA LEU A 343 -25.71 3.68 -29.32
C LEU A 343 -25.58 2.92 -30.66
N HIS A 344 -24.94 1.75 -30.67
CA HIS A 344 -24.83 0.83 -31.80
C HIS A 344 -25.28 -0.58 -31.40
N PRO A 345 -26.60 -0.85 -31.33
CA PRO A 345 -27.18 -2.09 -30.79
C PRO A 345 -26.96 -3.35 -31.65
N GLN A 346 -26.00 -3.35 -32.57
CA GLN A 346 -25.80 -4.44 -33.52
C GLN A 346 -24.81 -5.52 -33.06
N TYR A 347 -24.14 -5.35 -31.92
CA TYR A 347 -23.27 -6.38 -31.32
C TYR A 347 -23.61 -6.58 -29.84
N ASN A 348 -24.28 -7.69 -29.53
CA ASN A 348 -24.63 -8.12 -28.17
C ASN A 348 -23.38 -8.57 -27.37
N ALA A 349 -22.51 -7.63 -26.99
CA ALA A 349 -21.41 -7.92 -26.06
C ALA A 349 -21.93 -7.84 -24.62
N THR A 350 -22.45 -8.95 -24.09
CA THR A 350 -22.99 -9.09 -22.73
C THR A 350 -21.94 -9.04 -21.61
N SER A 351 -20.73 -8.52 -21.85
CA SER A 351 -19.75 -8.44 -20.76
C SER A 351 -20.25 -7.41 -19.75
N SER A 352 -20.58 -7.87 -18.54
CA SER A 352 -21.06 -7.02 -17.46
C SER A 352 -19.88 -6.41 -16.70
N ALA A 353 -20.09 -5.35 -15.92
CA ALA A 353 -18.99 -4.71 -15.16
C ALA A 353 -18.32 -5.71 -14.19
N ALA A 354 -19.00 -6.83 -13.92
CA ALA A 354 -18.56 -7.91 -13.07
C ALA A 354 -17.40 -8.73 -13.65
N ASP A 355 -17.02 -8.55 -14.91
CA ASP A 355 -16.09 -9.47 -15.60
C ASP A 355 -14.60 -9.06 -15.53
N LEU A 356 -14.27 -7.90 -14.95
CA LEU A 356 -12.86 -7.48 -14.83
C LEU A 356 -12.05 -8.55 -14.09
N LYS A 357 -10.96 -8.98 -14.72
CA LYS A 357 -9.96 -9.89 -14.17
C LYS A 357 -8.77 -9.10 -13.63
N PHE A 358 -7.96 -9.74 -12.80
CA PHE A 358 -6.79 -9.08 -12.20
C PHE A 358 -5.85 -8.47 -13.24
N TRP A 359 -5.61 -9.18 -14.35
CA TRP A 359 -4.73 -8.73 -15.43
C TRP A 359 -5.33 -7.62 -16.31
N ASP A 360 -6.63 -7.37 -16.23
CA ASP A 360 -7.25 -6.23 -16.89
C ASP A 360 -6.94 -4.93 -16.14
N VAL A 361 -6.73 -5.03 -14.81
CA VAL A 361 -6.51 -3.89 -13.91
C VAL A 361 -5.02 -3.68 -13.59
N PHE A 362 -4.30 -4.78 -13.39
CA PHE A 362 -2.93 -4.79 -12.88
C PHE A 362 -1.95 -5.46 -13.84
N TRP A 363 -0.68 -5.10 -13.72
CA TRP A 363 0.44 -5.68 -14.44
C TRP A 363 1.49 -6.21 -13.46
N TYR A 364 1.92 -7.45 -13.66
CA TYR A 364 3.10 -7.99 -13.00
C TYR A 364 4.41 -7.63 -13.72
N ARG A 365 5.40 -7.15 -12.96
CA ARG A 365 6.78 -6.99 -13.42
C ARG A 365 7.73 -7.89 -12.65
N SER A 366 8.53 -8.66 -13.39
CA SER A 366 9.57 -9.54 -12.85
C SER A 366 10.84 -8.76 -12.52
N HIS A 367 11.54 -9.19 -11.48
CA HIS A 367 12.85 -8.64 -11.07
C HIS A 367 14.03 -9.16 -11.92
N HIS A 368 13.81 -10.15 -12.78
CA HIS A 368 14.86 -10.77 -13.59
C HIS A 368 15.15 -10.04 -14.92
N LEU A 369 14.54 -8.90 -15.17
CA LEU A 369 14.80 -8.12 -16.39
C LEU A 369 16.18 -7.48 -16.29
N LYS A 370 17.08 -7.86 -17.21
CA LYS A 370 18.46 -7.34 -17.26
C LYS A 370 18.51 -5.83 -17.55
N ASP A 371 17.53 -5.35 -18.32
CA ASP A 371 17.38 -3.94 -18.67
C ASP A 371 16.10 -3.40 -18.02
N VAL A 372 16.28 -2.47 -17.08
CA VAL A 372 15.16 -1.73 -16.49
C VAL A 372 14.68 -0.72 -17.51
N ASP A 373 13.41 -0.82 -17.91
CA ASP A 373 12.75 0.16 -18.77
C ASP A 373 12.88 1.57 -18.16
N PRO A 374 13.58 2.52 -18.83
CA PRO A 374 13.78 3.86 -18.30
C PRO A 374 12.48 4.62 -18.06
N LEU A 375 11.43 4.34 -18.85
CA LEU A 375 10.13 4.96 -18.67
C LEU A 375 9.46 4.45 -17.39
N LEU A 376 9.46 3.14 -17.18
CA LEU A 376 8.96 2.51 -15.94
C LEU A 376 9.70 3.05 -14.71
N GLN A 377 11.03 3.15 -14.77
CA GLN A 377 11.82 3.71 -13.68
C GLN A 377 11.38 5.16 -13.38
N LYS A 378 11.29 6.02 -14.39
CA LYS A 378 10.88 7.41 -14.21
C LYS A 378 9.46 7.53 -13.63
N SER A 379 8.53 6.69 -14.08
CA SER A 379 7.17 6.63 -13.53
C SER A 379 7.15 6.22 -12.06
N MET A 380 7.90 5.19 -11.68
CA MET A 380 7.98 4.76 -10.28
C MET A 380 8.67 5.80 -9.37
N GLU A 381 9.69 6.49 -9.88
CA GLU A 381 10.32 7.62 -9.18
C GLU A 381 9.31 8.72 -8.91
N PHE A 382 8.52 9.09 -9.94
CA PHE A 382 7.45 10.07 -9.80
C PHE A 382 6.39 9.63 -8.78
N GLN A 383 5.94 8.37 -8.82
CA GLN A 383 4.95 7.84 -7.87
C GLN A 383 5.45 7.90 -6.43
N MET A 384 6.74 7.56 -6.20
CA MET A 384 7.32 7.72 -4.87
C MET A 384 7.40 9.20 -4.47
N MET A 385 7.79 10.11 -5.38
CA MET A 385 7.74 11.56 -5.09
C MET A 385 6.34 12.00 -4.66
N HIS A 386 5.32 11.65 -5.45
CA HIS A 386 3.94 11.98 -5.18
C HIS A 386 3.45 11.42 -3.83
N HIS A 387 3.76 10.14 -3.53
CA HIS A 387 3.45 9.52 -2.24
C HIS A 387 4.07 10.29 -1.06
N GLN A 388 5.31 10.75 -1.20
CA GLN A 388 5.96 11.58 -0.18
C GLN A 388 5.34 12.97 -0.06
N GLU A 389 5.00 13.62 -1.17
CA GLU A 389 4.31 14.92 -1.17
C GLU A 389 2.96 14.86 -0.46
N LEU A 390 2.22 13.77 -0.66
CA LEU A 390 0.90 13.57 -0.08
C LEU A 390 0.97 13.29 1.43
N TYR A 391 1.91 12.45 1.86
CA TYR A 391 1.88 11.88 3.22
C TYR A 391 2.90 12.46 4.20
N LEU A 392 4.00 13.08 3.74
CA LEU A 392 4.92 13.78 4.64
C LEU A 392 4.24 14.89 5.46
N PRO A 393 3.32 15.72 4.89
CA PRO A 393 2.67 16.79 5.66
C PRO A 393 1.77 16.31 6.80
N VAL A 394 1.28 15.07 6.74
CA VAL A 394 0.42 14.47 7.77
C VAL A 394 1.17 13.50 8.69
N THR A 395 2.47 13.28 8.45
CA THR A 395 3.32 12.40 9.25
C THR A 395 3.64 13.06 10.59
N GLN A 396 3.36 12.37 11.70
CA GLN A 396 3.77 12.81 13.04
C GLN A 396 5.08 12.19 13.51
N PHE A 397 5.50 11.06 12.91
CA PHE A 397 6.76 10.40 13.25
C PHE A 397 7.59 10.07 12.01
N ALA A 398 8.74 10.74 11.84
CA ALA A 398 9.58 10.60 10.66
C ALA A 398 11.05 10.27 11.01
N PRO A 399 11.35 9.04 11.48
CA PRO A 399 12.71 8.69 11.86
C PRO A 399 13.61 8.65 10.61
N ASP A 400 14.79 9.27 10.71
CA ASP A 400 15.78 9.24 9.64
C ASP A 400 16.60 7.93 9.67
N MET A 401 15.92 6.84 9.35
CA MET A 401 16.51 5.49 9.30
C MET A 401 17.58 5.33 8.22
N PHE A 402 17.68 6.27 7.28
CA PHE A 402 18.53 6.17 6.08
C PHE A 402 19.54 7.30 5.94
N GLY A 403 19.64 8.19 6.94
CA GLY A 403 20.55 9.33 6.92
C GLY A 403 20.27 10.32 5.80
N VAL A 404 19.01 10.42 5.33
CA VAL A 404 18.61 11.33 4.26
C VAL A 404 18.78 12.79 4.68
N HIS A 405 18.69 13.07 5.97
CA HIS A 405 18.83 14.40 6.55
C HIS A 405 20.24 14.69 7.08
N SER A 406 21.26 13.97 6.62
CA SER A 406 22.67 14.25 6.96
C SER A 406 23.08 15.61 6.40
N THR A 407 22.76 16.68 7.14
CA THR A 407 23.13 18.05 6.80
C THR A 407 24.63 18.19 7.03
N LYS A 408 25.37 18.45 5.95
CA LYS A 408 26.76 18.91 6.03
C LYS A 408 26.76 20.33 6.60
N THR A 409 26.92 20.48 7.90
CA THR A 409 27.26 21.77 8.51
C THR A 409 28.78 21.94 8.43
N ASN A 410 29.25 22.95 7.69
CA ASN A 410 30.67 23.34 7.59
C ASN A 410 31.64 22.28 7.05
N GLY A 411 31.19 21.38 6.16
CA GLY A 411 32.05 20.35 5.57
C GLY A 411 32.45 19.21 6.53
N ILE A 412 32.08 19.31 7.81
CA ILE A 412 32.21 18.22 8.77
C ILE A 412 30.97 17.34 8.60
N LYS A 413 31.17 16.13 8.08
CA LYS A 413 30.15 15.10 8.04
C LYS A 413 29.87 14.71 9.49
N LEU A 414 28.85 15.30 10.11
CA LEU A 414 28.35 14.86 11.41
C LEU A 414 28.07 13.35 11.26
N SER A 415 28.75 12.51 12.04
CA SER A 415 28.50 11.08 11.98
C SER A 415 27.04 10.87 12.38
N THR A 416 26.20 10.58 11.40
CA THR A 416 24.84 10.12 11.63
C THR A 416 24.97 8.73 12.21
N SER A 417 25.15 8.62 13.53
CA SER A 417 24.99 7.35 14.21
C SER A 417 23.61 6.83 13.82
N THR A 418 23.57 5.68 13.14
CA THR A 418 22.32 5.04 12.76
C THR A 418 21.45 4.91 14.00
N ILE A 419 20.22 5.42 13.96
CA ILE A 419 19.27 5.33 15.07
C ILE A 419 19.10 3.84 15.44
N SER A 420 19.29 3.51 16.71
CA SER A 420 19.19 2.11 17.14
C SER A 420 17.72 1.69 17.23
N GLU A 421 17.42 0.39 17.08
CA GLU A 421 16.06 -0.13 17.27
C GLU A 421 15.50 0.22 18.67
N LYS A 422 16.38 0.29 19.69
CA LYS A 422 16.03 0.70 21.05
C LYS A 422 15.59 2.16 21.13
N ASP A 423 16.29 3.06 20.43
CA ASP A 423 15.93 4.48 20.38
C ASP A 423 14.57 4.66 19.69
N VAL A 424 14.36 3.93 18.58
CA VAL A 424 13.07 3.91 17.87
C VAL A 424 11.95 3.40 18.79
N ALA A 425 12.21 2.36 19.59
CA ALA A 425 11.23 1.82 20.53
C ALA A 425 10.85 2.86 21.60
N ILE A 426 11.85 3.57 22.17
CA ILE A 426 11.63 4.65 23.12
C ILE A 426 10.78 5.76 22.49
N ASP A 427 11.09 6.15 21.25
CA ASP A 427 10.36 7.19 20.54
C ASP A 427 8.92 6.78 20.24
N ILE A 428 8.68 5.54 19.79
CA ILE A 428 7.32 5.03 19.55
C ILE A 428 6.52 5.02 20.87
N LYS A 429 7.10 4.53 21.97
CA LYS A 429 6.44 4.59 23.30
C LYS A 429 6.10 6.02 23.67
N LYS A 430 7.01 6.98 23.47
CA LYS A 430 6.77 8.38 23.76
C LYS A 430 5.64 8.96 22.92
N HIS A 431 5.55 8.62 21.64
CA HIS A 431 4.48 9.10 20.76
C HIS A 431 3.10 8.54 21.12
N ILE A 432 3.04 7.30 21.61
CA ILE A 432 1.77 6.62 21.95
C ILE A 432 1.35 6.91 23.40
N LEU A 433 2.27 6.78 24.36
CA LEU A 433 1.98 6.83 25.81
C LEU A 433 2.32 8.17 26.46
N GLY A 434 3.12 9.01 25.78
CA GLY A 434 3.53 10.33 26.26
C GLY A 434 2.40 11.36 26.13
N ARG A 435 2.45 12.38 26.99
CA ARG A 435 1.54 13.52 26.92
C ARG A 435 1.97 14.44 25.78
N ARG A 436 1.04 14.80 24.89
CA ARG A 436 1.28 15.89 23.93
C ARG A 436 0.99 17.21 24.63
N SER A 437 1.97 18.11 24.69
CA SER A 437 1.84 19.40 25.39
C SER A 437 0.92 20.40 24.68
N ASP A 438 0.62 20.18 23.40
CA ASP A 438 0.20 21.29 22.53
C ASP A 438 -1.24 21.19 21.99
N SER A 439 -2.04 20.20 22.36
CA SER A 439 -3.43 20.08 21.87
C SER A 439 -4.44 20.21 23.00
N SER A 440 -5.14 21.35 23.05
CA SER A 440 -6.18 21.70 24.01
C SER A 440 -7.46 20.84 23.93
N ASN A 441 -7.51 19.82 23.06
CA ASN A 441 -8.68 18.98 22.82
C ASN A 441 -8.42 17.48 23.11
N ASP A 442 -7.41 17.16 23.92
CA ASP A 442 -6.91 15.78 24.11
C ASP A 442 -7.54 15.02 25.29
N ASP A 443 -8.67 15.49 25.84
CA ASP A 443 -9.29 14.93 27.06
C ASP A 443 -9.59 13.42 26.96
N VAL A 444 -9.99 12.95 25.77
CA VAL A 444 -10.24 11.52 25.53
C VAL A 444 -8.92 10.73 25.60
N ILE A 445 -7.87 11.21 24.95
CA ILE A 445 -6.57 10.53 24.95
C ILE A 445 -5.93 10.58 26.35
N ASP A 446 -6.06 11.70 27.07
CA ASP A 446 -5.59 11.82 28.46
C ASP A 446 -6.26 10.79 29.38
N LYS A 447 -7.54 10.44 29.15
CA LYS A 447 -8.23 9.35 29.86
C LYS A 447 -7.78 7.95 29.46
N LEU A 448 -7.43 7.74 28.19
CA LEU A 448 -7.00 6.43 27.67
C LEU A 448 -5.53 6.11 27.98
N ARG A 449 -4.66 7.11 28.08
CA ARG A 449 -3.21 6.93 28.31
C ARG A 449 -2.88 6.07 29.55
N PRO A 450 -3.51 6.24 30.73
CA PRO A 450 -3.28 5.34 31.87
C PRO A 450 -3.59 3.88 31.53
N ILE A 451 -4.74 3.62 30.88
CA ILE A 451 -5.17 2.28 30.46
C ILE A 451 -4.14 1.67 29.50
N TRP A 452 -3.65 2.45 28.54
CA TRP A 452 -2.63 2.01 27.60
C TRP A 452 -1.27 1.73 28.27
N ARG A 453 -0.87 2.54 29.26
CA ARG A 453 0.39 2.30 30.00
C ARG A 453 0.35 0.99 30.74
N ASP A 454 -0.79 0.66 31.34
CA ASP A 454 -0.98 -0.61 32.04
C ASP A 454 -1.00 -1.78 31.04
N SER A 455 -1.76 -1.62 29.95
CA SER A 455 -1.95 -2.66 28.91
C SER A 455 -0.69 -2.95 28.08
N TYR A 456 0.15 -1.94 27.83
CA TYR A 456 1.36 -2.03 27.00
C TYR A 456 2.64 -1.85 27.82
N SER A 457 2.61 -2.24 29.09
CA SER A 457 3.73 -2.12 30.03
C SER A 457 4.89 -3.05 29.67
N GLU A 458 4.59 -4.24 29.14
CA GLU A 458 5.56 -5.30 28.89
C GLU A 458 5.83 -5.54 27.40
N GLN A 459 7.05 -5.99 27.09
CA GLN A 459 7.47 -6.32 25.73
C GLN A 459 6.74 -7.57 25.18
N LEU A 460 6.35 -7.54 23.90
CA LEU A 460 5.85 -8.72 23.18
C LEU A 460 7.05 -9.47 22.55
N THR A 461 7.56 -10.45 23.27
CA THR A 461 8.78 -11.19 22.90
C THR A 461 8.54 -12.29 21.87
N CYS A 462 7.31 -12.80 21.75
CA CYS A 462 7.00 -13.89 20.84
C CYS A 462 6.47 -13.35 19.50
N ARG A 463 7.15 -13.74 18.42
CA ARG A 463 6.86 -13.28 17.06
C ARG A 463 6.44 -14.47 16.20
N GLY A 464 5.20 -14.43 15.74
CA GLY A 464 4.68 -15.39 14.78
C GLY A 464 4.91 -14.93 13.35
N ARG A 465 4.82 -15.89 12.44
CA ARG A 465 4.76 -15.73 11.00
C ARG A 465 3.62 -16.57 10.45
N VAL A 466 3.02 -16.11 9.37
CA VAL A 466 2.03 -16.88 8.62
C VAL A 466 2.46 -16.91 7.16
N GLU A 467 2.49 -18.12 6.60
CA GLU A 467 2.65 -18.33 5.16
C GLU A 467 1.30 -18.75 4.58
N TRP A 468 0.93 -18.15 3.45
CA TRP A 468 -0.20 -18.61 2.67
C TRP A 468 0.28 -19.65 1.66
N ILE A 469 -0.28 -20.85 1.76
CA ILE A 469 -0.05 -21.96 0.86
C ILE A 469 -1.17 -21.92 -0.18
N MET A 470 -0.89 -21.31 -1.33
CA MET A 470 -1.87 -21.13 -2.42
C MET A 470 -2.39 -22.48 -2.93
N GLU A 471 -1.55 -23.52 -2.89
CA GLU A 471 -1.79 -24.90 -3.30
C GLU A 471 -3.14 -25.41 -2.77
N ASN A 472 -3.42 -25.09 -1.51
CA ASN A 472 -4.57 -25.58 -0.78
C ASN A 472 -5.42 -24.45 -0.18
N ASP A 473 -5.07 -23.20 -0.50
CA ASP A 473 -5.65 -21.99 0.06
C ASP A 473 -5.72 -22.06 1.59
N THR A 474 -4.61 -22.44 2.22
CA THR A 474 -4.49 -22.50 3.68
C THR A 474 -3.42 -21.55 4.20
N MET A 475 -3.63 -21.09 5.43
CA MET A 475 -2.63 -20.35 6.19
C MET A 475 -1.89 -21.34 7.09
N GLU A 476 -0.56 -21.29 7.07
CA GLU A 476 0.28 -22.05 7.99
C GLU A 476 1.00 -21.07 8.90
N GLU A 477 0.84 -21.25 10.21
CA GLU A 477 1.44 -20.41 11.23
C GLU A 477 2.73 -21.03 11.75
N TYR A 478 3.80 -20.26 11.71
CA TYR A 478 5.13 -20.61 12.18
C TYR A 478 5.56 -19.63 13.25
N TYR A 479 6.29 -20.11 14.25
CA TYR A 479 6.93 -19.22 15.21
C TYR A 479 8.42 -19.22 14.89
N HIS A 480 8.97 -18.03 14.63
CA HIS A 480 10.41 -17.90 14.56
C HIS A 480 10.95 -18.16 15.95
N ILE A 481 11.83 -19.13 16.06
CA ILE A 481 12.60 -19.35 17.28
C ILE A 481 13.74 -18.33 17.26
N PRO A 482 13.74 -17.37 18.19
CA PRO A 482 14.91 -17.15 19.03
C PRO A 482 14.65 -17.75 20.42
N LYS A 483 15.67 -17.75 21.29
CA LYS A 483 15.58 -18.05 22.74
C LYS A 483 14.63 -17.12 23.54
N THR A 484 13.64 -16.48 22.91
CA THR A 484 12.87 -15.34 23.47
C THR A 484 11.37 -15.59 23.61
N CYS A 485 10.82 -16.64 22.99
CA CYS A 485 9.56 -17.17 23.53
C CYS A 485 10.01 -18.07 24.67
N ASP A 486 9.91 -17.59 25.92
CA ASP A 486 10.07 -18.50 27.05
C ASP A 486 9.06 -19.63 26.82
N ASP A 487 9.56 -20.87 26.76
CA ASP A 487 8.70 -22.04 26.82
C ASP A 487 7.99 -21.94 28.16
N VAL A 488 6.79 -21.39 28.16
CA VAL A 488 5.98 -21.27 29.36
C VAL A 488 5.70 -22.70 29.80
N LEU A 489 6.49 -23.11 30.79
CA LEU A 489 6.54 -24.38 31.52
C LEU A 489 7.38 -25.51 30.90
N PRO A 490 8.41 -26.00 31.63
CA PRO A 490 8.99 -27.31 31.36
C PRO A 490 7.94 -28.36 31.72
N PHE A 491 7.16 -28.79 30.73
CA PHE A 491 6.40 -30.03 30.86
C PHE A 491 7.42 -31.17 31.01
N THR A 492 7.61 -31.66 32.25
CA THR A 492 8.52 -32.75 32.65
C THR A 492 8.02 -34.13 32.19
N GLY A 493 7.45 -34.21 30.99
CA GLY A 493 7.14 -35.45 30.30
C GLY A 493 7.91 -35.49 28.99
N LYS A 494 8.83 -36.44 28.84
CA LYS A 494 9.52 -36.74 27.57
C LYS A 494 8.49 -37.13 26.51
N ARG A 495 7.86 -36.16 25.85
CA ARG A 495 7.33 -36.38 24.51
C ARG A 495 8.52 -36.34 23.58
N LYS A 496 8.78 -37.45 22.89
CA LYS A 496 9.47 -37.39 21.60
C LYS A 496 8.73 -36.33 20.79
N VAL A 497 9.32 -35.15 20.60
CA VAL A 497 8.81 -34.17 19.65
C VAL A 497 9.11 -34.78 18.28
N LYS A 498 8.20 -35.66 17.81
CA LYS A 498 7.85 -35.66 16.40
C LYS A 498 7.60 -34.18 16.05
N PRO A 499 8.07 -33.65 14.91
CA PRO A 499 7.77 -32.28 14.51
C PRO A 499 6.26 -32.06 14.69
N LEU A 500 5.91 -31.32 15.74
CA LEU A 500 4.54 -31.23 16.21
C LEU A 500 3.85 -30.19 15.33
N ILE A 501 3.20 -30.75 14.31
CA ILE A 501 1.94 -30.27 13.75
C ILE A 501 2.13 -29.02 12.88
N ASN A 502 2.17 -29.25 11.56
CA ASN A 502 1.38 -28.42 10.64
C ASN A 502 -0.02 -28.33 11.27
N ARG A 503 -0.29 -27.28 12.04
CA ARG A 503 -1.68 -26.85 12.20
C ARG A 503 -1.97 -26.28 10.83
N LYS A 504 -2.33 -27.16 9.88
CA LYS A 504 -3.11 -26.74 8.73
C LYS A 504 -4.25 -25.97 9.37
N PHE A 505 -4.34 -24.68 9.14
CA PHE A 505 -5.64 -24.05 9.16
C PHE A 505 -6.39 -24.70 7.99
N THR A 506 -6.88 -25.92 8.20
CA THR A 506 -7.86 -26.53 7.30
C THR A 506 -9.03 -25.57 7.32
N ARG A 507 -9.17 -24.81 6.23
CA ARG A 507 -10.29 -23.93 5.88
C ARG A 507 -11.23 -23.66 7.06
N PHE A 508 -11.10 -22.49 7.67
CA PHE A 508 -12.27 -21.88 8.30
C PHE A 508 -13.14 -21.31 7.17
N LEU A 509 -13.93 -22.20 6.57
CA LEU A 509 -15.18 -21.88 5.90
C LEU A 509 -16.28 -22.64 6.64
#